data_AF-A0A841SHT5-F1
#
_entry.id   AF-A0A841SHT5-F1
#
_cell.length_a   1.000
_cell.length_b   1.000
_cell.length_c   1.000
_cell.angle_alpha   90.00
_cell.angle_beta   90.00
_cell.angle_gamma   90.00
#
_symmetry.space_group_name_H-M   'P 1'
#
loop_
_entity.id
_entity.type
_entity.pdbx_description
1 polymer ?
#
loop_
_entity_poly.entity_id
_entity_poly.type
_entity_poly.pdbx_seq_one_letter_code
_entity_poly.pdbx_strand_id
1 'polypeptide(L)'
;MDYAEPPPGPEPVTTIAWRLAHLIGGLASTNSERFGRDTASVEAFHYAGTAQEALQQLDDEYELWINGVRTLGTPGLEQPQGKPPAFAHAPIAQLMLYSNVEIIHHGAEICLLRDLYPRTASRE
;
A
#
# COMPACT_ATOMS: atom_id res chain seq x y z
N MET A 1 -2.32 6.04 11.53
CA MET A 1 -0.93 5.77 11.13
C MET A 1 -0.03 6.76 11.83
N ASP A 2 0.96 6.27 12.53
CA ASP A 2 1.93 7.00 13.33
C ASP A 2 3.25 7.15 12.56
N TYR A 3 3.27 8.13 11.65
CA TYR A 3 4.49 8.56 10.96
C TYR A 3 5.13 9.70 11.75
N ALA A 4 6.10 9.38 12.61
CA ALA A 4 6.88 10.38 13.33
C ALA A 4 8.03 10.91 12.47
N GLU A 5 8.30 12.21 12.52
CA GLU A 5 9.43 12.83 11.82
C GLU A 5 10.25 13.72 12.77
N PRO A 6 11.52 13.37 13.09
CA PRO A 6 12.22 12.15 12.67
C PRO A 6 11.62 10.88 13.32
N PRO A 7 11.76 9.71 12.68
CA PRO A 7 11.30 8.46 13.28
C PRO A 7 12.02 8.16 14.60
N PRO A 8 11.34 7.56 15.59
CA PRO A 8 11.97 7.17 16.84
C PRO A 8 13.07 6.13 16.58
N GLY A 9 14.17 6.22 17.32
CA GLY A 9 15.24 5.23 17.31
C GLY A 9 15.18 4.34 18.57
N PRO A 10 15.01 3.01 18.44
CA PRO A 10 14.71 2.23 17.22
C PRO A 10 13.25 2.36 16.79
N GLU A 11 12.98 2.13 15.50
CA GLU A 11 11.60 2.08 15.02
C GLU A 11 10.86 0.89 15.65
N PRO A 12 9.62 1.12 16.15
CA PRO A 12 8.82 0.04 16.71
C PRO A 12 8.39 -0.94 15.63
N VAL A 13 8.24 -2.21 15.99
CA VAL A 13 7.65 -3.21 15.11
C VAL A 13 6.17 -2.86 14.89
N THR A 14 5.78 -2.64 13.64
CA THR A 14 4.40 -2.29 13.28
C THR A 14 3.46 -3.49 13.40
N THR A 15 2.19 -3.21 13.69
CA THR A 15 1.16 -4.25 13.84
C THR A 15 0.65 -4.73 12.48
N ILE A 16 -0.03 -5.89 12.44
CA ILE A 16 -0.74 -6.35 11.22
C ILE A 16 -1.75 -5.29 10.75
N ALA A 17 -2.49 -4.67 11.67
CA ALA A 17 -3.45 -3.61 11.34
C ALA A 17 -2.76 -2.40 10.70
N TRP A 18 -1.61 -1.98 11.22
CA TRP A 18 -0.81 -0.90 10.64
C TRP A 18 -0.34 -1.24 9.22
N ARG A 19 0.17 -2.46 9.00
CA ARG A 19 0.66 -2.89 7.67
C ARG A 19 -0.45 -3.01 6.64
N LEU A 20 -1.64 -3.48 7.04
CA LEU A 20 -2.82 -3.46 6.17
C LEU A 20 -3.22 -2.02 5.82
N ALA A 21 -3.33 -1.14 6.81
CA ALA A 21 -3.63 0.27 6.59
C ALA A 21 -2.59 0.95 5.67
N HIS A 22 -1.31 0.63 5.83
CA HIS A 22 -0.24 1.12 4.96
C HIS A 22 -0.48 0.75 3.49
N LEU A 23 -0.72 -0.53 3.20
CA LEU A 23 -0.98 -1.00 1.84
C LEU A 23 -2.25 -0.39 1.24
N ILE A 24 -3.34 -0.38 2.01
CA ILE A 24 -4.63 0.18 1.58
C ILE A 24 -4.49 1.67 1.26
N GLY A 25 -3.86 2.46 2.15
CA GLY A 25 -3.66 3.89 1.94
C GLY A 25 -2.76 4.19 0.75
N GLY A 26 -1.70 3.42 0.55
CA GLY A 26 -0.80 3.55 -0.61
C GLY A 26 -1.50 3.27 -1.94
N LEU A 27 -2.31 2.20 -2.00
CA LEU A 27 -3.14 1.89 -3.16
C LEU A 27 -4.19 2.97 -3.40
N ALA A 28 -4.93 3.38 -2.37
CA ALA A 28 -5.98 4.41 -2.48
C ALA A 28 -5.42 5.75 -2.98
N SER A 29 -4.25 6.16 -2.49
CA SER A 29 -3.55 7.35 -2.97
C SER A 29 -3.20 7.23 -4.46
N THR A 30 -2.59 6.11 -4.87
CA THR A 30 -2.25 5.84 -6.27
C THR A 30 -3.49 5.83 -7.17
N ASN A 31 -4.57 5.17 -6.72
CA ASN A 31 -5.84 5.10 -7.43
C ASN A 31 -6.49 6.48 -7.60
N SER A 32 -6.36 7.35 -6.60
CA SER A 32 -6.88 8.73 -6.65
C SER A 32 -6.15 9.56 -7.69
N GLU A 33 -4.83 9.39 -7.78
CA GLU A 33 -4.02 10.13 -8.74
C GLU A 33 -4.15 9.63 -10.18
N ARG A 34 -4.49 8.35 -10.38
CA ARG A 34 -4.32 7.69 -11.69
C ARG A 34 -5.56 7.00 -12.26
N PHE A 35 -6.42 6.47 -11.41
CA PHE A 35 -7.45 5.50 -11.83
C PHE A 35 -8.87 5.90 -11.44
N GLY A 36 -9.09 7.20 -11.18
CA GLY A 36 -10.44 7.77 -11.05
C GLY A 36 -11.11 7.51 -9.71
N ARG A 37 -10.35 7.12 -8.68
CA ARG A 37 -10.83 7.08 -7.30
C ARG A 37 -11.08 8.50 -6.80
N ASP A 38 -12.13 8.69 -6.00
CA ASP A 38 -12.30 9.93 -5.22
C ASP A 38 -11.10 10.19 -4.33
N THR A 39 -10.72 11.47 -4.20
CA THR A 39 -9.52 11.92 -3.49
C THR A 39 -9.35 11.23 -2.15
N ALA A 40 -8.36 10.34 -2.09
CA ALA A 40 -7.86 9.72 -0.88
C ALA A 40 -6.40 10.11 -0.68
N SER A 41 -6.05 10.47 0.55
CA SER A 41 -4.66 10.55 1.01
C SER A 41 -4.50 9.61 2.20
N VAL A 42 -3.26 9.18 2.47
CA VAL A 42 -2.96 8.29 3.59
C VAL A 42 -3.43 8.89 4.93
N GLU A 43 -3.44 10.22 5.05
CA GLU A 43 -3.83 10.94 6.25
C GLU A 43 -5.36 11.07 6.41
N ALA A 44 -6.10 11.13 5.31
CA ALA A 44 -7.54 11.36 5.30
C ALA A 44 -8.39 10.09 5.04
N PHE A 45 -7.74 8.96 4.72
CA PHE A 45 -8.42 7.72 4.40
C PHE A 45 -9.12 7.12 5.63
N HIS A 46 -10.38 6.68 5.43
CA HIS A 46 -11.15 6.02 6.48
C HIS A 46 -10.74 4.53 6.57
N TYR A 47 -9.76 4.23 7.41
CA TYR A 47 -9.30 2.87 7.62
C TYR A 47 -10.33 2.00 8.34
N ALA A 48 -10.40 0.74 7.92
CA ALA A 48 -11.23 -0.29 8.53
C ALA A 48 -10.97 -0.45 10.04
N GLY A 49 -12.05 -0.69 10.80
CA GLY A 49 -11.99 -0.97 12.24
C GLY A 49 -11.87 -2.46 12.57
N THR A 50 -12.09 -3.33 11.58
CA THR A 50 -12.06 -4.79 11.74
C THR A 50 -11.16 -5.44 10.69
N ALA A 51 -10.68 -6.65 10.97
CA ALA A 51 -9.88 -7.42 10.01
C ALA A 51 -10.64 -7.74 8.72
N GLN A 52 -11.95 -8.03 8.82
CA GLN A 52 -12.78 -8.33 7.65
C GLN A 52 -12.92 -7.11 6.74
N GLU A 53 -13.23 -5.95 7.31
CA GLU A 53 -13.31 -4.70 6.54
C GLU A 53 -11.95 -4.31 5.95
N ALA A 54 -10.84 -4.55 6.66
CA ALA A 54 -9.51 -4.24 6.15
C ALA A 54 -9.14 -5.11 4.94
N LEU A 55 -9.50 -6.40 4.96
CA LEU A 55 -9.31 -7.28 3.80
C LEU A 55 -10.19 -6.85 2.62
N GLN A 56 -11.44 -6.47 2.87
CA GLN A 56 -12.31 -5.93 1.81
C GLN A 56 -11.74 -4.65 1.21
N GLN A 57 -11.27 -3.71 2.04
CA GLN A 57 -10.62 -2.50 1.54
C GLN A 57 -9.37 -2.81 0.72
N LEU A 58 -8.56 -3.78 1.13
CA LEU A 58 -7.38 -4.20 0.38
C LEU A 58 -7.78 -4.78 -0.98
N ASP A 59 -8.78 -5.65 -1.02
CA ASP A 59 -9.28 -6.26 -2.25
C ASP A 59 -9.85 -5.20 -3.20
N ASP A 60 -10.70 -4.30 -2.70
CA ASP A 60 -11.32 -3.22 -3.49
C ASP A 60 -10.27 -2.29 -4.11
N GLU A 61 -9.30 -1.83 -3.32
CA GLU A 61 -8.25 -0.92 -3.81
C GLU A 61 -7.27 -1.64 -4.75
N TYR A 62 -6.96 -2.90 -4.50
CA TYR A 62 -6.11 -3.70 -5.38
C TYR A 62 -6.81 -3.96 -6.72
N GLU A 63 -8.10 -4.32 -6.72
CA GLU A 63 -8.88 -4.55 -7.93
C GLU A 63 -8.94 -3.29 -8.79
N LEU A 64 -9.21 -2.13 -8.19
CA LEU A 64 -9.20 -0.85 -8.90
C LEU A 64 -7.82 -0.56 -9.50
N TRP A 65 -6.76 -0.75 -8.71
CA TRP A 65 -5.39 -0.52 -9.14
C TRP A 65 -5.00 -1.43 -10.31
N ILE A 66 -5.18 -2.75 -10.18
CA ILE A 66 -4.74 -3.70 -11.21
C ILE A 66 -5.53 -3.54 -12.51
N ASN A 67 -6.83 -3.24 -12.42
CA ASN A 67 -7.64 -2.94 -13.59
C ASN A 67 -7.17 -1.65 -14.26
N GLY A 68 -6.92 -0.59 -13.49
CA GLY A 68 -6.34 0.66 -13.98
C GLY A 68 -5.01 0.44 -14.71
N VAL A 69 -4.06 -0.27 -14.09
CA VAL A 69 -2.77 -0.61 -14.69
C VAL A 69 -2.92 -1.35 -16.02
N ARG A 70 -3.85 -2.32 -16.09
CA ARG A 70 -4.13 -3.08 -17.33
C ARG A 70 -4.64 -2.19 -18.47
N THR A 71 -5.37 -1.11 -18.15
CA THR A 71 -5.87 -0.17 -19.18
C THR A 71 -4.78 0.68 -19.83
N LEU A 72 -3.62 0.84 -19.18
CA LEU A 72 -2.53 1.68 -19.70
C LEU A 72 -1.91 1.09 -20.97
N GLY A 73 -1.83 -0.24 -21.06
CA GLY A 73 -1.03 -0.94 -22.06
C GLY A 73 0.45 -0.53 -22.04
N THR A 74 1.23 -1.07 -22.98
CA THR A 74 2.66 -0.72 -23.11
C THR A 74 2.88 0.80 -23.32
N PRO A 75 2.16 1.49 -24.23
CA PRO A 75 2.41 2.91 -24.47
C PRO A 75 2.11 3.81 -23.28
N GLY A 76 1.11 3.46 -22.45
CA GLY A 76 0.80 4.18 -21.23
C GLY A 76 1.84 3.97 -20.14
N LEU A 77 2.33 2.72 -20.01
CA LEU A 77 3.38 2.39 -19.03
C LEU A 77 4.73 3.07 -19.33
N GLU A 78 5.02 3.37 -20.60
CA GLU A 78 6.22 4.09 -21.02
C GLU A 78 6.17 5.61 -20.81
N GLN A 79 4.99 6.18 -20.54
CA GLN A 79 4.87 7.61 -20.28
C GLN A 79 5.61 8.01 -18.99
N PRO A 80 6.17 9.23 -18.92
CA PRO A 80 6.78 9.74 -17.69
C PRO A 80 5.74 9.90 -16.58
N GLN A 81 6.08 9.49 -15.35
CA GLN A 81 5.15 9.52 -14.22
C GLN A 81 4.84 10.94 -13.72
N GLY A 82 5.70 11.92 -13.98
CA GLY A 82 5.49 13.34 -13.67
C GLY A 82 5.71 13.76 -12.21
N LYS A 83 5.37 12.92 -11.23
CA LYS A 83 5.59 13.19 -9.80
C LYS A 83 6.13 11.95 -9.06
N PRO A 84 6.90 12.13 -7.97
CA PRO A 84 7.46 13.41 -7.48
C PRO A 84 8.58 13.93 -8.40
N PRO A 85 9.02 15.20 -8.29
CA PRO A 85 10.03 15.79 -9.19
C PRO A 85 11.31 14.96 -9.35
N ALA A 86 11.78 14.33 -8.26
CA ALA A 86 12.97 13.47 -8.27
C ALA A 86 12.85 12.28 -9.24
N PHE A 87 11.63 11.83 -9.53
CA PHE A 87 11.37 10.70 -10.41
C PHE A 87 10.45 11.05 -11.60
N ALA A 88 10.21 12.33 -11.86
CA ALA A 88 9.22 12.79 -12.84
C ALA A 88 9.41 12.21 -14.25
N HIS A 89 10.67 11.99 -14.66
CA HIS A 89 11.01 11.46 -15.98
C HIS A 89 10.99 9.93 -16.05
N ALA A 90 10.90 9.22 -14.92
CA ALA A 90 10.86 7.77 -14.93
C ALA A 90 9.52 7.27 -15.48
N PRO A 91 9.48 6.10 -16.13
CA PRO A 91 8.26 5.58 -16.72
C PRO A 91 7.22 5.22 -15.65
N ILE A 92 5.93 5.33 -15.96
CA ILE A 92 4.84 4.86 -15.10
C ILE A 92 5.04 3.38 -14.73
N ALA A 93 5.64 2.58 -15.61
CA ALA A 93 6.03 1.20 -15.31
C ALA A 93 6.88 1.07 -14.03
N GLN A 94 7.79 1.99 -13.79
CA GLN A 94 8.63 1.98 -12.58
C GLN A 94 7.83 2.29 -11.33
N LEU A 95 6.87 3.22 -11.42
CA LEU A 95 5.93 3.51 -10.32
C LEU A 95 5.07 2.29 -9.99
N MET A 96 4.49 1.64 -11.00
CA MET A 96 3.66 0.45 -10.81
C MET A 96 4.46 -0.74 -10.27
N LEU A 97 5.72 -0.89 -10.73
CA LEU A 97 6.63 -1.88 -10.18
C LEU A 97 6.91 -1.61 -8.70
N TYR A 98 7.14 -0.35 -8.32
CA TYR A 98 7.35 0.02 -6.93
C TYR A 98 6.13 -0.35 -6.07
N SER A 99 4.92 0.04 -6.46
CA SER A 99 3.69 -0.36 -5.74
C SER A 99 3.58 -1.88 -5.59
N ASN A 100 3.92 -2.65 -6.63
CA ASN A 100 3.89 -4.11 -6.57
C ASN A 100 4.94 -4.69 -5.59
N VAL A 101 6.13 -4.09 -5.53
CA VAL A 101 7.17 -4.47 -4.57
C VAL A 101 6.71 -4.20 -3.14
N GLU A 102 6.08 -3.05 -2.87
CA GLU A 102 5.56 -2.70 -1.55
C GLU A 102 4.48 -3.71 -1.09
N ILE A 103 3.56 -4.10 -1.98
CA ILE A 103 2.54 -5.13 -1.70
C ILE A 103 3.18 -6.45 -1.31
N ILE A 104 4.19 -6.91 -2.07
CA ILE A 104 4.88 -8.18 -1.77
C ILE A 104 5.66 -8.07 -0.47
N HIS A 105 6.37 -6.96 -0.26
CA HIS A 105 7.20 -6.71 0.91
C HIS A 105 6.36 -6.73 2.20
N HIS A 106 5.35 -5.87 2.28
CA HIS A 106 4.49 -5.79 3.45
C HIS A 106 3.53 -6.98 3.58
N GLY A 107 3.15 -7.61 2.45
CA GLY A 107 2.39 -8.86 2.46
C GLY A 107 3.16 -10.00 3.12
N ALA A 108 4.44 -10.17 2.78
CA ALA A 108 5.30 -11.18 3.40
C ALA A 108 5.47 -10.92 4.91
N GLU A 109 5.63 -9.67 5.27
CA GLU A 109 5.69 -9.18 6.64
C GLU A 109 4.40 -9.45 7.45
N ILE A 110 3.22 -9.25 6.85
CA ILE A 110 1.92 -9.59 7.45
C ILE A 110 1.82 -11.10 7.68
N CYS A 111 2.19 -11.91 6.67
CA CYS A 111 2.19 -13.37 6.77
C CYS A 111 3.10 -13.84 7.92
N LEU A 112 4.32 -13.29 8.01
CA LEU A 112 5.26 -13.60 9.08
C LEU A 112 4.67 -13.29 10.47
N LEU A 113 4.11 -12.09 10.67
CA LEU A 113 3.51 -11.72 11.95
C LEU A 113 2.31 -12.62 12.29
N ARG A 114 1.49 -12.96 11.31
CA ARG A 114 0.35 -13.88 11.48
C ARG A 114 0.82 -15.26 11.92
N ASP A 115 1.90 -15.78 11.36
CA ASP A 115 2.43 -17.10 11.71
C ASP A 115 3.10 -17.14 13.09
N LEU A 116 3.68 -16.01 13.52
CA LEU A 116 4.28 -15.88 14.85
C LEU A 116 3.23 -15.74 15.96
N TYR A 117 2.06 -15.14 15.67
CA TYR A 117 1.03 -14.87 16.67
C TYR A 117 0.53 -16.13 17.43
N PRO A 118 0.19 -17.27 16.76
CA PRO A 118 -0.15 -18.51 17.45
C PRO A 118 1.00 -19.07 18.31
N ARG A 119 2.26 -18.85 17.88
CA ARG A 119 3.45 -19.39 18.55
C ARG A 119 3.82 -18.61 19.81
N THR A 120 3.39 -17.36 19.92
CA THR A 120 3.52 -16.55 21.14
C THR A 120 2.46 -16.89 22.19
N ALA A 121 1.26 -17.33 21.79
CA ALA A 121 0.18 -17.73 22.70
C ALA A 121 0.39 -19.13 23.32
N SER A 122 1.34 -19.92 22.79
CA SER A 122 1.66 -21.28 23.27
C SER A 122 2.79 -21.30 24.31
N ARG A 123 3.15 -20.15 24.88
CA ARG A 123 4.10 -20.04 26.00
C ARG A 123 3.34 -19.89 27.31
N GLU A 124 2.64 -20.95 27.71
CA GLU A 124 2.19 -21.20 29.09
C GLU A 124 2.51 -22.65 29.45
#